data_AF-A0A0D2D963-F1
#
_entry.id   AF-A0A0D2D963-F1
#
_cell.length_a   1.000
_cell.length_b   1.000
_cell.length_c   1.000
_cell.angle_alpha   90.00
_cell.angle_beta   90.00
_cell.angle_gamma   90.00
#
_symmetry.space_group_name_H-M   'P 1'
#
loop_
_entity.id
_entity.type
_entity.pdbx_description
1 polymer ?
#
loop_
_entity_poly.entity_id
_entity_poly.type
_entity_poly.pdbx_seq_one_letter_code
_entity_poly.pdbx_strand_id
1 'polypeptide(L)'
;MSSNKAQAGPNQSRNEYIPSFISKRPFWAETSSDADYLEHQRLQSAPKDTLDTAKWYDRGRKAGPAATKFRKGACENCGAMTHKTKECLSRPRKTGARWTGSDIQADEVVEDVKLGWDAKRDRWNGYDPREYAAVVQEYEDLEALKRNANHPDETKPNSDVDVGAEADDADAKYDEETDMGRSQPTSTRQLRLREDTANYLKNLDLESARYDPKTRTMDKSAAPELSNDGEVDVSDGFVRPAPDDAAEFERAQRYAWETQETSGGGASTMKKLHLQANPTEGEILRKKQTQESAEKKAAARKALLDRYGGDEHIKASSQSKKMPQVLSSERYVEYDESGHVKGQERTTPKSKYSEDVFVNNHTSVWGSWWHDFTWGYACCHSTVRNSYCTGEAGLLAFEEARGRRTGETLLLEGNVAGEEQAQAEAEAQENHDTERWGNEHTHDNNDNDNDNASAPSTKVKSAPQKAKKRTLQELQSGISEEELDSYKRNRVAGDDPMASLLGKDELVEMR
;
A
#
# COMPACT_ATOMS: atom_id res chain seq x y z
N MET A 1 -8.54 -8.63 -34.69
CA MET A 1 -7.14 -8.77 -35.13
C MET A 1 -6.59 -7.38 -35.38
N SER A 2 -6.15 -6.72 -34.31
CA SER A 2 -5.54 -5.40 -34.42
C SER A 2 -4.14 -5.59 -34.99
N SER A 3 -3.90 -4.95 -36.13
CA SER A 3 -2.61 -4.93 -36.81
C SER A 3 -1.56 -4.28 -35.90
N ASN A 4 -0.66 -5.08 -35.34
CA ASN A 4 0.60 -4.61 -34.76
C ASN A 4 1.36 -3.86 -35.86
N LYS A 5 1.22 -2.54 -35.89
CA LYS A 5 2.05 -1.67 -36.71
C LYS A 5 3.45 -1.77 -36.14
N ALA A 6 4.38 -2.36 -36.91
CA ALA A 6 5.78 -2.43 -36.53
C ALA A 6 6.27 -1.01 -36.19
N GLN A 7 6.98 -0.88 -35.06
CA GLN A 7 7.54 0.38 -34.59
C GLN A 7 8.27 1.08 -35.74
N ALA A 8 8.04 2.39 -35.89
CA ALA A 8 8.84 3.20 -36.78
C ALA A 8 10.31 3.03 -36.37
N GLY A 9 11.12 2.43 -37.23
CA GLY A 9 12.54 2.21 -36.98
C GLY A 9 13.24 3.53 -36.61
N PRO A 10 14.42 3.46 -35.95
CA PRO A 10 15.14 4.66 -35.52
C PRO A 10 15.32 5.59 -36.72
N ASN A 11 15.02 6.89 -36.55
CA ASN A 11 15.24 7.89 -37.59
C ASN A 11 16.69 7.78 -38.10
N GLN A 12 16.87 7.20 -39.30
CA GLN A 12 18.18 6.99 -39.92
C GLN A 12 18.80 8.30 -40.44
N SER A 13 18.20 9.45 -40.11
CA SER A 13 18.74 10.76 -40.40
C SER A 13 20.13 10.91 -39.77
N ARG A 14 21.11 11.33 -40.58
CA ARG A 14 22.48 11.55 -40.14
C ARG A 14 22.53 12.57 -39.01
N ASN A 15 22.91 12.12 -37.81
CA ASN A 15 23.15 13.01 -36.69
C ASN A 15 24.38 13.89 -37.00
N GLU A 16 24.18 15.21 -36.99
CA GLU A 16 25.19 16.20 -37.36
C GLU A 16 26.39 16.22 -36.42
N TYR A 17 26.17 15.86 -35.15
CA TYR A 17 27.16 15.85 -34.09
C TYR A 17 28.06 14.62 -34.10
N ILE A 18 27.75 13.58 -34.90
CA ILE A 18 28.66 12.44 -35.05
C ILE A 18 29.86 12.88 -35.91
N PRO A 19 31.09 12.82 -35.36
CA PRO A 19 32.29 13.21 -36.10
C PRO A 19 32.46 12.41 -37.38
N SER A 20 33.05 13.07 -38.39
CA SER A 20 33.16 12.48 -39.73
C SER A 20 33.91 11.14 -39.73
N PHE A 21 34.91 10.94 -38.88
CA PHE A 21 35.68 9.69 -38.80
C PHE A 21 34.91 8.49 -38.24
N ILE A 22 33.84 8.72 -37.46
CA ILE A 22 32.95 7.66 -36.97
C ILE A 22 31.85 7.38 -37.99
N SER A 23 31.33 8.42 -38.64
CA SER A 23 30.28 8.27 -39.65
C SER A 23 30.79 7.70 -40.99
N LYS A 24 32.04 7.98 -41.35
CA LYS A 24 32.63 7.53 -42.62
C LYS A 24 33.06 6.08 -42.48
N ARG A 25 32.46 5.22 -43.30
CA ARG A 25 32.84 3.81 -43.41
C ARG A 25 34.28 3.69 -43.92
N PRO A 26 35.11 2.83 -43.32
CA PRO A 26 36.43 2.51 -43.86
C PRO A 26 36.30 1.65 -45.13
N PHE A 27 37.31 1.69 -45.99
CA PHE A 27 37.28 1.05 -47.32
C PHE A 27 37.04 -0.47 -47.31
N TRP A 28 37.32 -1.15 -46.18
CA TRP A 28 37.21 -2.60 -46.03
C TRP A 28 35.85 -3.06 -45.47
N ALA A 29 34.97 -2.14 -45.04
CA ALA A 29 33.62 -2.49 -44.63
C ALA A 29 32.72 -2.57 -45.87
N GLU A 30 32.13 -3.75 -46.11
CA GLU A 30 31.29 -4.02 -47.30
C GLU A 30 30.13 -3.03 -47.44
N THR A 31 29.74 -2.72 -48.67
CA THR A 31 28.71 -1.72 -49.03
C THR A 31 27.32 -2.36 -49.12
N SER A 32 26.80 -2.89 -48.02
CA SER A 32 25.42 -3.38 -47.94
C SER A 32 24.47 -2.21 -47.62
N SER A 33 24.23 -1.36 -48.63
CA SER A 33 23.31 -0.21 -48.63
C SER A 33 23.80 1.09 -47.92
N ASP A 34 23.60 2.23 -48.60
CA ASP A 34 23.83 3.59 -48.08
C ASP A 34 22.73 4.07 -47.11
N ALA A 35 21.72 3.23 -46.85
CA ALA A 35 20.59 3.58 -46.00
C ALA A 35 20.98 3.67 -44.50
N ASP A 36 22.01 2.93 -44.07
CA ASP A 36 22.49 2.95 -42.68
C ASP A 36 23.99 3.27 -42.61
N TYR A 37 24.30 4.55 -42.36
CA TYR A 37 25.68 5.04 -42.35
C TYR A 37 26.52 4.53 -41.16
N LEU A 38 25.89 3.97 -40.12
CA LEU A 38 26.57 3.54 -38.88
C LEU A 38 26.61 2.01 -38.71
N GLU A 39 26.22 1.25 -39.73
CA GLU A 39 26.24 -0.21 -39.75
C GLU A 39 27.60 -0.78 -39.34
N HIS A 40 28.69 -0.22 -39.86
CA HIS A 40 30.07 -0.64 -39.58
C HIS A 40 30.50 -0.48 -38.11
N GLN A 41 29.78 0.32 -37.31
CA GLN A 41 30.03 0.48 -35.86
C GLN A 41 29.19 -0.50 -35.02
N ARG A 42 28.15 -1.12 -35.59
CA ARG A 42 27.34 -2.11 -34.88
C ARG A 42 28.04 -3.46 -34.85
N LEU A 43 27.81 -4.23 -33.79
CA LEU A 43 28.33 -5.58 -33.67
C LEU A 43 27.75 -6.45 -34.79
N GLN A 44 28.63 -6.94 -35.68
CA GLN A 44 28.26 -7.74 -36.86
C GLN A 44 27.84 -9.18 -36.49
N SER A 45 28.26 -9.66 -35.32
CA SER A 45 27.85 -10.95 -34.80
C SER A 45 27.51 -10.83 -33.32
N ALA A 46 26.35 -11.33 -32.92
CA ALA A 46 26.00 -11.46 -31.51
C ALA A 46 27.08 -12.31 -30.80
N PRO A 47 27.46 -11.95 -29.56
CA PRO A 47 28.34 -12.81 -28.77
C PRO A 47 27.67 -14.17 -28.61
N LYS A 48 28.37 -15.25 -28.99
CA LYS A 48 27.87 -16.63 -28.85
C LYS A 48 27.81 -17.11 -27.39
N ASP A 49 28.26 -16.27 -26.46
CA ASP A 49 28.45 -16.57 -25.05
C ASP A 49 27.37 -15.89 -24.18
N THR A 50 26.13 -15.80 -24.66
CA THR A 50 25.00 -15.37 -23.82
C THR A 50 24.67 -16.48 -22.82
N LEU A 51 24.53 -16.12 -21.53
CA LEU A 51 24.28 -17.06 -20.43
C LEU A 51 23.05 -17.94 -20.70
N ASP A 52 22.02 -17.38 -21.31
CA ASP A 52 20.77 -18.08 -21.63
C ASP A 52 20.95 -19.26 -22.60
N THR A 53 22.05 -19.25 -23.36
CA THR A 53 22.42 -20.31 -24.32
C THR A 53 23.61 -21.13 -23.86
N ALA A 54 24.16 -20.83 -22.67
CA ALA A 54 25.36 -21.46 -22.17
C ALA A 54 25.08 -22.92 -21.79
N LYS A 55 25.35 -23.83 -22.73
CA LYS A 55 25.33 -25.26 -22.47
C LYS A 55 26.46 -25.60 -21.49
N TRP A 56 26.15 -26.28 -20.40
CA TRP A 56 27.15 -26.85 -19.50
C TRP A 56 27.51 -28.28 -19.89
N TYR A 57 28.61 -28.80 -19.34
CA TYR A 57 29.03 -30.19 -19.57
C TYR A 57 27.99 -31.19 -19.07
N ASP A 58 27.62 -32.15 -19.91
CA ASP A 58 26.73 -33.26 -19.55
C ASP A 58 27.46 -34.26 -18.63
N ARG A 59 27.36 -34.06 -17.31
CA ARG A 59 28.04 -34.91 -16.33
C ARG A 59 27.49 -36.34 -16.35
N GLY A 60 28.37 -37.33 -16.50
CA GLY A 60 28.02 -38.74 -16.40
C GLY A 60 27.21 -39.31 -17.57
N ARG A 61 27.03 -38.54 -18.65
CA ARG A 61 26.32 -39.00 -19.84
C ARG A 61 27.15 -40.02 -20.61
N LYS A 62 26.57 -41.21 -20.79
CA LYS A 62 27.19 -42.34 -21.52
C LYS A 62 26.76 -42.32 -22.98
N ALA A 63 27.69 -42.56 -23.90
CA ALA A 63 27.44 -42.56 -25.34
C ALA A 63 26.58 -43.75 -25.81
N GLY A 64 26.49 -44.81 -25.00
CA GLY A 64 25.69 -46.00 -25.29
C GLY A 64 25.83 -47.08 -24.20
N PRO A 65 25.27 -48.28 -24.42
CA PRO A 65 25.46 -49.42 -23.53
C PRO A 65 26.94 -49.85 -23.51
N ALA A 66 27.36 -50.46 -22.40
CA ALA A 66 28.73 -50.95 -22.25
C ALA A 66 29.05 -52.02 -23.32
N ALA A 67 30.26 -51.94 -23.86
CA ALA A 67 30.73 -52.96 -24.80
C ALA A 67 30.91 -54.30 -24.08
N THR A 68 30.53 -55.40 -24.74
CA THR A 68 30.65 -56.76 -24.18
C THR A 68 32.05 -57.35 -24.31
N LYS A 69 32.91 -56.75 -25.13
CA LYS A 69 34.28 -57.19 -25.39
C LYS A 69 35.25 -56.03 -25.30
N PHE A 70 36.44 -56.30 -24.80
CA PHE A 70 37.52 -55.32 -24.73
C PHE A 70 37.92 -54.86 -26.13
N ARG A 71 37.97 -53.53 -26.32
CA ARG A 71 38.35 -52.90 -27.59
C ARG A 71 39.82 -52.47 -27.54
N LYS A 72 40.54 -52.63 -28.65
CA LYS A 72 41.93 -52.20 -28.74
C LYS A 72 42.00 -50.68 -28.60
N GLY A 73 42.84 -50.19 -27.69
CA GLY A 73 42.96 -48.77 -27.36
C GLY A 73 42.09 -48.33 -26.17
N ALA A 74 41.26 -49.21 -25.63
CA ALA A 74 40.53 -48.94 -24.40
C ALA A 74 41.45 -48.99 -23.17
N CYS A 75 41.03 -48.32 -22.10
CA CYS A 75 41.68 -48.37 -20.81
C CYS A 75 41.81 -49.82 -20.32
N GLU A 76 43.03 -50.24 -19.99
CA GLU A 76 43.31 -51.62 -19.58
C GLU A 76 42.66 -52.00 -18.25
N ASN A 77 42.29 -51.01 -17.43
CA ASN A 77 41.64 -51.21 -16.15
C ASN A 77 40.12 -51.39 -16.29
N CYS A 78 39.42 -50.42 -16.90
CA CYS A 78 37.95 -50.37 -16.94
C CYS A 78 37.33 -50.77 -18.29
N GLY A 79 38.10 -50.76 -19.39
CA GLY A 79 37.62 -51.09 -20.73
C GLY A 79 36.90 -49.97 -21.49
N ALA A 80 36.83 -48.75 -20.97
CA ALA A 80 36.30 -47.58 -21.70
C ALA A 80 37.36 -46.98 -22.65
N MET A 81 36.93 -46.42 -23.77
CA MET A 81 37.78 -45.81 -24.81
C MET A 81 38.10 -44.32 -24.56
N THR A 82 37.45 -43.67 -23.61
CA THR A 82 37.51 -42.21 -23.42
C THR A 82 38.78 -41.71 -22.75
N HIS A 83 39.44 -42.56 -21.97
CA HIS A 83 40.60 -42.18 -21.15
C HIS A 83 41.66 -43.29 -21.10
N LYS A 84 42.85 -42.93 -20.61
CA LYS A 84 43.97 -43.88 -20.41
C LYS A 84 43.92 -44.52 -19.02
N THR A 85 44.71 -45.57 -18.81
CA THR A 85 44.78 -46.29 -17.52
C THR A 85 45.12 -45.42 -16.31
N LYS A 86 45.98 -44.41 -16.49
CA LYS A 86 46.41 -43.49 -15.42
C LYS A 86 45.32 -42.50 -15.00
N GLU A 87 44.40 -42.18 -15.90
CA GLU A 87 43.30 -41.23 -15.71
C GLU A 87 41.99 -41.97 -15.39
N CYS A 88 42.07 -43.25 -15.06
CA CYS A 88 40.91 -44.08 -14.84
C CYS A 88 40.23 -43.74 -13.51
N LEU A 89 38.97 -43.32 -13.59
CA LEU A 89 38.10 -43.05 -12.43
C LEU A 89 37.70 -44.31 -11.66
N SER A 90 37.78 -45.48 -12.30
CA SER A 90 37.47 -46.75 -11.65
C SER A 90 38.66 -47.24 -10.83
N ARG A 91 38.37 -47.91 -9.70
CA ARG A 91 39.39 -48.49 -8.81
C ARG A 91 40.39 -49.35 -9.61
N PRO A 92 41.72 -49.17 -9.44
CA PRO A 92 42.72 -50.00 -10.09
C PRO A 92 42.52 -51.48 -9.77
N ARG A 93 42.28 -52.30 -10.80
CA ARG A 93 42.10 -53.75 -10.69
C ARG A 93 43.45 -54.45 -10.89
N LYS A 94 43.69 -55.55 -10.17
CA LYS A 94 44.93 -56.34 -10.26
C LYS A 94 45.16 -56.95 -11.65
N THR A 95 44.09 -57.46 -12.26
CA THR A 95 44.13 -58.11 -13.58
C THR A 95 43.55 -57.25 -14.69
N GLY A 96 42.76 -56.21 -14.41
CA GLY A 96 42.23 -55.27 -15.41
C GLY A 96 41.25 -55.86 -16.43
N ALA A 97 40.39 -55.02 -17.01
CA ALA A 97 39.43 -55.41 -18.05
C ALA A 97 40.10 -55.91 -19.34
N ARG A 98 41.37 -55.55 -19.60
CA ARG A 98 42.12 -56.01 -20.78
C ARG A 98 42.28 -57.54 -20.81
N TRP A 99 42.49 -58.16 -19.64
CA TRP A 99 42.81 -59.58 -19.53
C TRP A 99 41.61 -60.42 -19.08
N THR A 100 40.69 -59.86 -18.28
CA THR A 100 39.50 -60.58 -17.81
C THR A 100 38.27 -60.38 -18.69
N GLY A 101 38.20 -59.30 -19.47
CA GLY A 101 37.02 -58.95 -20.27
C GLY A 101 35.74 -58.69 -19.45
N SER A 102 35.86 -58.60 -18.12
CA SER A 102 34.74 -58.48 -17.19
C SER A 102 34.50 -57.03 -16.76
N ASP A 103 33.23 -56.67 -16.52
CA ASP A 103 32.78 -55.35 -16.04
C ASP A 103 33.35 -54.17 -16.84
N ILE A 104 33.20 -54.24 -18.17
CA ILE A 104 33.57 -53.18 -19.10
C ILE A 104 32.64 -51.99 -18.87
N GLN A 105 33.23 -50.81 -18.66
CA GLN A 105 32.46 -49.58 -18.51
C GLN A 105 32.03 -49.02 -19.87
N ALA A 106 30.91 -48.31 -19.87
CA ALA A 106 30.44 -47.63 -21.07
C ALA A 106 31.30 -46.39 -21.35
N ASP A 107 31.38 -46.02 -22.63
CA ASP A 107 32.11 -44.83 -23.06
C ASP A 107 31.35 -43.55 -22.65
N GLU A 108 32.07 -42.57 -22.11
CA GLU A 108 31.56 -41.26 -21.74
C GLU A 108 31.50 -40.31 -22.95
N VAL A 109 30.58 -39.35 -22.96
CA VAL A 109 30.57 -38.29 -23.97
C VAL A 109 31.45 -37.14 -23.48
N VAL A 110 32.58 -36.91 -24.14
CA VAL A 110 33.47 -35.78 -23.85
C VAL A 110 33.11 -34.62 -24.78
N GLU A 111 32.63 -33.53 -24.19
CA GLU A 111 32.33 -32.28 -24.90
C GLU A 111 33.35 -31.20 -24.55
N ASP A 112 33.68 -30.33 -25.50
CA ASP A 112 34.55 -29.16 -25.29
C ASP A 112 33.69 -27.88 -25.34
N VAL A 113 33.37 -27.31 -24.17
CA VAL A 113 32.51 -26.13 -24.06
C VAL A 113 33.37 -24.88 -23.86
N LYS A 114 33.28 -23.95 -24.82
CA LYS A 114 33.92 -22.62 -24.73
C LYS A 114 32.94 -21.65 -24.08
N LEU A 115 33.26 -21.21 -22.87
CA LEU A 115 32.45 -20.30 -22.07
C LEU A 115 33.17 -18.96 -21.83
N GLY A 116 32.39 -17.91 -21.61
CA GLY A 116 32.86 -16.59 -21.19
C GLY A 116 33.47 -16.59 -19.77
N TRP A 117 33.90 -15.42 -19.29
CA TRP A 117 34.55 -15.30 -17.97
C TRP A 117 33.58 -15.59 -16.81
N ASP A 118 32.38 -15.03 -16.88
CA ASP A 118 31.33 -15.17 -15.87
C ASP A 118 30.75 -16.58 -15.88
N ALA A 119 30.37 -17.05 -17.07
CA ALA A 119 29.89 -18.41 -17.30
C ALA A 119 30.88 -19.52 -16.90
N LYS A 120 32.19 -19.26 -16.75
CA LYS A 120 33.14 -20.26 -16.20
C LYS A 120 33.12 -20.33 -14.68
N ARG A 121 32.73 -19.24 -14.02
CA ARG A 121 32.78 -19.05 -12.56
C ARG A 121 31.42 -19.11 -11.91
N ASP A 122 30.36 -19.14 -12.69
CA ASP A 122 29.02 -19.31 -12.17
C ASP A 122 28.94 -20.62 -11.38
N ARG A 123 28.57 -20.46 -10.10
CA ARG A 123 28.42 -21.55 -9.14
C ARG A 123 27.26 -22.46 -9.52
N TRP A 124 26.27 -21.93 -10.24
CA TRP A 124 25.05 -22.64 -10.62
C TRP A 124 25.15 -23.34 -11.98
N ASN A 125 26.37 -23.49 -12.52
CA ASN A 125 26.60 -24.22 -13.75
C ASN A 125 26.16 -25.68 -13.66
N GLY A 126 25.22 -26.06 -14.54
CA GLY A 126 24.65 -27.41 -14.58
C GLY A 126 23.57 -27.66 -13.53
N TYR A 127 23.02 -26.62 -12.91
CA TYR A 127 21.86 -26.73 -12.03
C TYR A 127 20.64 -27.23 -12.80
N ASP A 128 20.00 -28.29 -12.31
CA ASP A 128 18.70 -28.74 -12.84
C ASP A 128 17.59 -27.96 -12.11
N PRO A 129 16.76 -27.18 -12.81
CA PRO A 129 15.65 -26.44 -12.19
C PRO A 129 14.68 -27.31 -11.39
N ARG A 130 14.64 -28.63 -11.66
CA ARG A 130 13.80 -29.57 -10.91
C ARG A 130 14.28 -29.79 -9.47
N GLU A 131 15.57 -29.62 -9.19
CA GLU A 131 16.10 -29.73 -7.82
C GLU A 131 15.52 -28.65 -6.90
N TYR A 132 15.07 -27.52 -7.46
CA TYR A 132 14.39 -26.48 -6.68
C TYR A 132 13.09 -26.97 -6.03
N ALA A 133 12.46 -28.03 -6.57
CA ALA A 133 11.26 -28.61 -5.99
C ALA A 133 11.50 -29.17 -4.57
N ALA A 134 12.71 -29.64 -4.25
CA ALA A 134 13.04 -30.08 -2.89
C ALA A 134 13.01 -28.92 -1.89
N VAL A 135 13.50 -27.73 -2.31
CA VAL A 135 13.43 -26.52 -1.49
C VAL A 135 11.97 -26.13 -1.28
N VAL A 136 11.15 -26.17 -2.32
CA VAL A 136 9.70 -25.90 -2.20
C VAL A 136 9.04 -26.86 -1.22
N GLN A 137 9.34 -28.17 -1.29
CA GLN A 137 8.81 -29.17 -0.36
C GLN A 137 9.24 -28.89 1.10
N GLU A 138 10.49 -28.48 1.33
CA GLU A 138 10.95 -28.09 2.67
C GLU A 138 10.16 -26.89 3.22
N TYR A 139 9.84 -25.89 2.38
CA TYR A 139 8.99 -24.76 2.79
C TYR A 139 7.54 -25.20 3.04
N GLU A 140 6.98 -26.07 2.20
CA GLU A 140 5.64 -26.64 2.39
C GLU A 140 5.53 -27.42 3.70
N ASP A 141 6.53 -28.24 4.03
CA ASP A 141 6.61 -28.97 5.30
C ASP A 141 6.69 -28.01 6.50
N LEU A 142 7.49 -26.94 6.39
CA LEU A 142 7.57 -25.92 7.43
C LEU A 142 6.26 -25.15 7.61
N GLU A 143 5.55 -24.83 6.52
CA GLU A 143 4.23 -24.21 6.57
C GLU A 143 3.19 -25.16 7.17
N ALA A 144 3.23 -26.45 6.84
CA ALA A 144 2.37 -27.46 7.45
C ALA A 144 2.61 -27.59 8.96
N LEU A 145 3.87 -27.58 9.40
CA LEU A 145 4.22 -27.57 10.82
C LEU A 145 3.75 -26.30 11.51
N LYS A 146 3.90 -25.12 10.89
CA LYS A 146 3.37 -23.85 11.41
C LYS A 146 1.84 -23.88 11.51
N ARG A 147 1.14 -24.36 10.49
CA ARG A 147 -0.32 -24.49 10.50
C ARG A 147 -0.79 -25.45 11.59
N ASN A 148 -0.12 -26.59 11.76
CA ASN A 148 -0.44 -27.55 12.83
C ASN A 148 -0.12 -26.96 14.22
N ALA A 149 0.94 -26.16 14.35
CA ALA A 149 1.29 -25.47 15.59
C ALA A 149 0.35 -24.30 15.93
N ASN A 150 -0.24 -23.65 14.91
CA ASN A 150 -1.28 -22.61 15.05
C ASN A 150 -2.69 -23.22 15.23
N HIS A 151 -2.83 -24.55 15.10
CA HIS A 151 -4.00 -25.35 15.48
C HIS A 151 -3.74 -26.21 16.75
N PRO A 152 -3.19 -25.69 17.87
CA PRO A 152 -3.16 -26.47 19.08
C PRO A 152 -4.56 -26.42 19.72
N ASP A 153 -5.24 -27.56 19.71
CA ASP A 153 -6.32 -27.95 20.63
C ASP A 153 -7.80 -27.63 20.25
N GLU A 154 -8.27 -28.16 19.11
CA GLU A 154 -9.70 -28.55 18.93
C GLU A 154 -9.99 -29.97 19.48
N THR A 155 -9.19 -30.45 20.43
CA THR A 155 -9.41 -31.73 21.12
C THR A 155 -9.95 -31.55 22.53
N LYS A 156 -10.95 -30.68 22.69
CA LYS A 156 -11.99 -30.87 23.72
C LYS A 156 -13.26 -31.39 23.05
N PRO A 157 -13.59 -32.69 23.15
CA PRO A 157 -14.88 -33.18 22.72
C PRO A 157 -15.91 -32.83 23.80
N ASN A 158 -16.66 -31.75 23.60
CA ASN A 158 -18.07 -31.54 24.00
C ASN A 158 -18.38 -30.03 24.18
N SER A 159 -18.88 -29.41 23.12
CA SER A 159 -20.05 -28.53 23.21
C SER A 159 -20.56 -28.27 21.81
N ASP A 160 -21.73 -28.80 21.55
CA ASP A 160 -22.60 -28.57 20.40
C ASP A 160 -22.91 -27.07 20.32
N VAL A 161 -22.22 -26.34 19.45
CA VAL A 161 -22.59 -24.96 19.07
C VAL A 161 -22.35 -24.77 17.58
N ASP A 162 -23.45 -24.90 16.85
CA ASP A 162 -23.87 -24.15 15.66
C ASP A 162 -22.79 -23.40 14.86
N VAL A 163 -22.59 -23.88 13.63
CA VAL A 163 -21.78 -23.23 12.60
C VAL A 163 -22.60 -22.10 11.98
N GLY A 164 -22.48 -20.89 12.53
CA GLY A 164 -23.08 -19.68 11.97
C GLY A 164 -22.55 -18.41 12.64
N ALA A 165 -21.85 -17.58 11.86
CA ALA A 165 -21.07 -16.39 12.25
C ALA A 165 -19.79 -16.77 13.02
N GLU A 166 -18.59 -16.44 12.56
CA GLU A 166 -18.06 -15.08 12.42
C GLU A 166 -17.03 -15.03 11.28
N ALA A 167 -17.27 -14.18 10.28
CA ALA A 167 -16.28 -13.81 9.27
C ALA A 167 -15.45 -12.58 9.69
N ASP A 168 -15.74 -12.00 10.86
CA ASP A 168 -15.14 -10.75 11.34
C ASP A 168 -13.90 -10.97 12.23
N ASP A 169 -13.57 -12.21 12.60
CA ASP A 169 -12.43 -12.55 13.48
C ASP A 169 -11.20 -13.09 12.71
N ALA A 170 -11.28 -13.13 11.38
CA ALA A 170 -10.12 -13.45 10.53
C ALA A 170 -9.15 -12.26 10.42
N ASP A 171 -9.64 -11.03 10.50
CA ASP A 171 -8.84 -9.80 10.36
C ASP A 171 -7.95 -9.57 11.60
N ALA A 172 -8.49 -9.83 12.80
CA ALA A 172 -7.75 -9.72 14.06
C ALA A 172 -6.60 -10.75 14.17
N LYS A 173 -6.77 -11.95 13.60
CA LYS A 173 -5.75 -13.00 13.60
C LYS A 173 -4.62 -12.72 12.59
N TYR A 174 -4.94 -12.03 11.48
CA TYR A 174 -3.94 -11.54 10.55
C TYR A 174 -3.08 -10.44 11.18
N ASP A 175 -3.69 -9.51 11.93
CA ASP A 175 -2.96 -8.45 12.62
C ASP A 175 -1.99 -8.99 13.68
N GLU A 176 -2.39 -9.98 14.49
CA GLU A 176 -1.52 -10.61 15.50
C GLU A 176 -0.37 -11.45 14.88
N GLU A 177 -0.58 -12.15 13.77
CA GLU A 177 0.50 -12.88 13.08
C GLU A 177 1.48 -11.95 12.34
N THR A 178 1.04 -10.76 11.90
CA THR A 178 1.94 -9.72 11.37
C THR A 178 2.71 -8.94 12.44
N ASP A 179 2.23 -8.91 13.69
CA ASP A 179 2.88 -8.22 14.80
C ASP A 179 4.00 -9.04 15.47
N MET A 180 4.15 -10.32 15.12
CA MET A 180 5.19 -11.20 15.69
C MET A 180 6.60 -11.02 15.06
N GLY A 181 7.03 -9.77 14.88
CA GLY A 181 8.46 -9.45 14.66
C GLY A 181 8.79 -8.50 13.52
N ARG A 182 7.82 -7.79 12.94
CA ARG A 182 8.07 -6.75 11.92
C ARG A 182 7.55 -5.36 12.29
N SER A 183 7.56 -5.01 13.57
CA SER A 183 7.59 -3.59 13.95
C SER A 183 8.96 -3.02 13.58
N GLN A 184 9.10 -2.58 12.33
CA GLN A 184 10.19 -1.66 12.00
C GLN A 184 10.07 -0.49 12.99
N PRO A 185 11.16 -0.08 13.66
CA PRO A 185 11.09 1.09 14.52
C PRO A 185 10.52 2.23 13.67
N THR A 186 9.52 2.97 14.19
CA THR A 186 8.87 4.06 13.47
C THR A 186 9.88 5.12 12.96
N SER A 187 11.13 5.08 13.44
CA SER A 187 12.27 5.87 12.98
C SER A 187 12.83 5.49 11.60
N THR A 188 12.63 4.28 11.08
CA THR A 188 13.10 3.85 9.75
C THR A 188 11.98 3.67 8.72
N ARG A 189 10.78 4.26 8.97
CA ARG A 189 9.70 4.27 7.98
C ARG A 189 10.22 4.96 6.71
N GLN A 190 10.16 4.24 5.59
CA GLN A 190 10.60 4.74 4.30
C GLN A 190 9.80 6.02 3.98
N LEU A 191 10.49 7.11 3.61
CA LEU A 191 9.84 8.39 3.30
C LEU A 191 8.92 8.29 2.07
N ARG A 192 9.11 7.28 1.23
CA ARG A 192 8.23 7.04 0.08
C ARG A 192 6.92 6.44 0.57
N LEU A 193 5.84 7.19 0.39
CA LEU A 193 4.49 6.70 0.64
C LEU A 193 4.18 5.55 -0.33
N ARG A 194 3.66 4.45 0.21
CA ARG A 194 3.35 3.24 -0.57
C ARG A 194 2.02 3.35 -1.32
N GLU A 195 1.10 4.17 -0.81
CA GLU A 195 -0.18 4.50 -1.43
C GLU A 195 0.01 5.25 -2.76
N ASP A 196 1.05 6.09 -2.86
CA ASP A 196 1.36 6.85 -4.07
C ASP A 196 2.15 6.00 -5.09
N THR A 197 1.47 5.60 -6.17
CA THR A 197 2.11 4.93 -7.29
C THR A 197 2.98 5.91 -8.08
N ALA A 198 4.18 5.46 -8.48
CA ALA A 198 5.02 6.29 -9.36
C ALA A 198 4.39 6.44 -10.74
N ASN A 199 4.53 7.63 -11.33
CA ASN A 199 3.94 7.95 -12.62
C ASN A 199 4.35 7.00 -13.77
N TYR A 200 5.60 6.52 -13.79
CA TYR A 200 6.08 5.56 -14.80
C TYR A 200 5.59 4.11 -14.56
N LEU A 201 4.96 3.83 -13.42
CA LEU A 201 4.33 2.54 -13.13
C LEU A 201 2.83 2.55 -13.42
N LYS A 202 2.24 3.72 -13.75
CA LYS A 202 0.83 3.81 -14.12
C LYS A 202 0.53 3.00 -15.39
N ASN A 203 1.43 3.07 -16.38
CA ASN A 203 1.38 2.27 -17.60
C ASN A 203 2.74 1.61 -17.84
N LEU A 204 2.79 0.27 -17.84
CA LEU A 204 4.02 -0.50 -18.06
C LEU A 204 4.32 -0.74 -19.56
N ASP A 205 3.38 -0.38 -20.45
CA ASP A 205 3.57 -0.49 -21.88
C ASP A 205 4.71 0.44 -22.34
N LEU A 206 5.63 -0.11 -23.16
CA LEU A 206 6.82 0.62 -23.65
C LEU A 206 6.46 1.82 -24.55
N GLU A 207 5.28 1.80 -25.17
CA GLU A 207 4.76 2.85 -26.05
C GLU A 207 3.83 3.84 -25.32
N SER A 208 3.72 3.72 -24.00
CA SER A 208 2.93 4.66 -23.19
C SER A 208 3.57 6.05 -23.09
N ALA A 209 2.89 6.96 -22.40
CA ALA A 209 3.36 8.32 -22.17
C ALA A 209 4.79 8.34 -21.60
N ARG A 210 5.64 9.18 -22.19
CA ARG A 210 7.04 9.31 -21.81
C ARG A 210 7.16 9.91 -20.40
N TYR A 211 7.87 9.21 -19.50
CA TYR A 211 8.32 9.77 -18.23
C TYR A 211 9.72 10.37 -18.37
N ASP A 212 9.91 11.63 -17.97
CA ASP A 212 11.24 12.23 -17.78
C ASP A 212 11.70 12.04 -16.33
N PRO A 213 12.67 11.14 -16.04
CA PRO A 213 13.13 10.89 -14.68
C PRO A 213 13.88 12.06 -14.06
N LYS A 214 14.36 13.03 -14.86
CA LYS A 214 15.11 14.18 -14.35
C LYS A 214 14.18 15.21 -13.72
N THR A 215 13.14 15.59 -14.44
CA THR A 215 12.13 16.55 -14.00
C THR A 215 10.98 15.89 -13.24
N ARG A 216 10.89 14.56 -13.31
CA ARG A 216 9.82 13.72 -12.74
C ARG A 216 8.44 14.03 -13.31
N THR A 217 8.38 14.46 -14.56
CA THR A 217 7.12 14.78 -15.27
C THR A 217 6.76 13.70 -16.29
N MET A 218 5.46 13.55 -16.54
CA MET A 218 4.92 12.72 -17.64
C MET A 218 4.51 13.61 -18.80
N ASP A 219 4.91 13.26 -20.03
CA ASP A 219 4.49 13.94 -21.25
C ASP A 219 3.12 13.44 -21.71
N LYS A 220 2.09 14.27 -21.51
CA LYS A 220 0.68 13.99 -21.87
C LYS A 220 0.44 13.86 -23.38
N SER A 221 1.25 14.52 -24.22
CA SER A 221 1.02 14.57 -25.67
C SER A 221 1.20 13.23 -26.37
N ALA A 222 1.85 12.27 -25.71
CA ALA A 222 2.05 10.91 -26.18
C ALA A 222 1.17 9.89 -25.43
N ALA A 223 0.34 10.34 -24.47
CA ALA A 223 -0.60 9.45 -23.81
C ALA A 223 -1.69 9.08 -24.82
N PRO A 224 -1.89 7.79 -25.17
CA PRO A 224 -3.11 7.38 -25.82
C PRO A 224 -4.29 7.75 -24.91
N GLU A 225 -5.43 8.13 -25.51
CA GLU A 225 -6.71 8.38 -24.83
C GLU A 225 -7.25 7.09 -24.17
N LEU A 226 -6.50 6.54 -23.22
CA LEU A 226 -6.93 5.42 -22.41
C LEU A 226 -7.67 5.99 -21.21
N SER A 227 -8.95 5.62 -21.18
CA SER A 227 -9.91 5.74 -20.07
C SER A 227 -10.31 7.16 -19.65
N ASN A 228 -11.52 7.55 -20.05
CA ASN A 228 -12.34 8.64 -19.50
C ASN A 228 -12.95 8.21 -18.14
N ASP A 229 -12.20 7.46 -17.35
CA ASP A 229 -12.68 6.80 -16.15
C ASP A 229 -11.79 7.35 -15.03
N GLY A 230 -12.33 8.36 -14.34
CA GLY A 230 -11.59 9.33 -13.53
C GLY A 230 -11.00 8.81 -12.22
N GLU A 231 -10.22 7.72 -12.24
CA GLU A 231 -9.67 7.16 -11.01
C GLU A 231 -8.20 7.49 -10.77
N VAL A 232 -7.39 7.70 -11.81
CA VAL A 232 -6.02 8.20 -11.63
C VAL A 232 -5.66 9.13 -12.76
N ASP A 233 -5.91 10.41 -12.53
CA ASP A 233 -5.44 11.49 -13.36
C ASP A 233 -3.91 11.33 -13.56
N VAL A 234 -3.49 10.86 -14.74
CA VAL A 234 -2.08 10.90 -15.20
C VAL A 234 -1.61 12.36 -15.33
N SER A 235 -2.50 13.30 -15.02
CA SER A 235 -2.37 14.72 -15.22
C SER A 235 -1.58 15.47 -14.15
N ASP A 236 -1.30 14.82 -13.03
CA ASP A 236 -0.80 15.46 -11.80
C ASP A 236 0.65 15.99 -11.89
N GLY A 237 1.45 15.50 -12.83
CA GLY A 237 2.83 15.99 -13.05
C GLY A 237 2.96 17.21 -13.97
N PHE A 238 1.91 17.52 -14.74
CA PHE A 238 1.83 18.69 -15.63
C PHE A 238 0.46 19.32 -15.49
N VAL A 239 0.05 19.61 -14.26
CA VAL A 239 -1.01 20.60 -14.02
C VAL A 239 -0.38 21.94 -14.36
N ARG A 240 -0.55 22.40 -15.61
CA ARG A 240 -0.53 23.86 -15.83
C ARG A 240 -1.52 24.41 -14.80
N PRO A 241 -1.17 25.45 -14.03
CA PRO A 241 -2.01 25.98 -12.96
C PRO A 241 -3.44 26.04 -13.46
N ALA A 242 -4.38 25.56 -12.64
CA ALA A 242 -5.76 25.28 -13.01
C ALA A 242 -6.28 26.29 -14.05
N PRO A 243 -7.03 25.83 -15.06
CA PRO A 243 -7.42 26.66 -16.20
C PRO A 243 -8.20 27.91 -15.80
N ASP A 244 -8.65 28.03 -14.56
CA ASP A 244 -9.32 29.22 -14.05
C ASP A 244 -8.32 30.31 -13.64
N ASP A 245 -7.53 30.12 -12.57
CA ASP A 245 -6.63 31.15 -12.04
C ASP A 245 -5.54 31.58 -13.03
N ALA A 246 -4.97 30.61 -13.77
CA ALA A 246 -3.97 30.91 -14.77
C ALA A 246 -4.55 31.71 -15.96
N ALA A 247 -5.74 31.33 -16.42
CA ALA A 247 -6.42 32.07 -17.48
C ALA A 247 -6.89 33.44 -17.00
N GLU A 248 -7.30 33.56 -15.74
CA GLU A 248 -7.62 34.84 -15.13
C GLU A 248 -6.41 35.77 -15.06
N PHE A 249 -5.24 35.24 -14.68
CA PHE A 249 -3.99 35.97 -14.68
C PHE A 249 -3.61 36.41 -16.10
N GLU A 250 -3.71 35.52 -17.09
CA GLU A 250 -3.48 35.87 -18.50
C GLU A 250 -4.46 36.96 -18.98
N ARG A 251 -5.75 36.86 -18.64
CA ARG A 251 -6.75 37.89 -18.95
C ARG A 251 -6.40 39.23 -18.29
N ALA A 252 -5.94 39.21 -17.04
CA ALA A 252 -5.51 40.42 -16.32
C ALA A 252 -4.26 41.04 -16.95
N GLN A 253 -3.31 40.22 -17.40
CA GLN A 253 -2.11 40.66 -18.11
C GLN A 253 -2.46 41.27 -19.48
N ARG A 254 -3.33 40.62 -20.26
CA ARG A 254 -3.84 41.17 -21.52
C ARG A 254 -4.57 42.50 -21.29
N TYR A 255 -5.39 42.61 -20.25
CA TYR A 255 -6.06 43.86 -19.89
C TYR A 255 -5.05 44.97 -19.51
N ALA A 256 -4.01 44.66 -18.75
CA ALA A 256 -2.95 45.62 -18.43
C ALA A 256 -2.26 46.13 -19.71
N TRP A 257 -1.94 45.25 -20.67
CA TRP A 257 -1.38 45.64 -21.95
C TRP A 257 -2.35 46.45 -22.82
N GLU A 258 -3.60 46.02 -22.94
CA GLU A 258 -4.63 46.75 -23.69
C GLU A 258 -4.88 48.16 -23.12
N THR A 259 -4.94 48.30 -21.80
CA THR A 259 -5.07 49.61 -21.14
C THR A 259 -3.83 50.48 -21.35
N GLN A 260 -2.64 49.89 -21.35
CA GLN A 260 -1.40 50.60 -21.64
C GLN A 260 -1.33 51.05 -23.11
N GLU A 261 -1.69 50.21 -24.06
CA GLU A 261 -1.71 50.51 -25.50
C GLU A 261 -2.79 51.54 -25.86
N THR A 262 -3.99 51.38 -25.33
CA THR A 262 -5.09 52.36 -25.52
C THR A 262 -4.79 53.70 -24.84
N SER A 263 -3.98 53.72 -23.78
CA SER A 263 -3.43 54.94 -23.18
C SER A 263 -2.25 55.54 -23.93
N GLY A 264 -1.79 54.88 -25.01
CA GLY A 264 -0.59 55.20 -25.78
C GLY A 264 -0.71 56.43 -26.67
N GLY A 265 -0.68 57.61 -26.06
CA GLY A 265 -0.69 58.90 -26.73
C GLY A 265 -0.22 60.07 -25.85
N GLY A 266 0.92 59.92 -25.15
CA GLY A 266 1.74 61.07 -24.73
C GLY A 266 1.26 61.95 -23.56
N ALA A 267 0.45 61.46 -22.61
CA ALA A 267 0.09 62.23 -21.41
C ALA A 267 0.56 61.56 -20.12
N SER A 268 1.44 62.24 -19.38
CA SER A 268 2.11 61.81 -18.14
C SER A 268 1.18 61.59 -16.92
N THR A 269 -0.14 61.56 -17.12
CA THR A 269 -1.16 61.53 -16.06
C THR A 269 -2.21 60.42 -16.26
N MET A 270 -1.95 59.40 -17.09
CA MET A 270 -2.87 58.28 -17.29
C MET A 270 -2.46 56.99 -16.56
N LYS A 271 -3.47 56.22 -16.13
CA LYS A 271 -3.40 54.97 -15.34
C LYS A 271 -2.30 54.04 -15.83
N LYS A 272 -1.17 54.04 -15.14
CA LYS A 272 -0.08 53.09 -15.33
C LYS A 272 -0.46 51.78 -14.69
N LEU A 273 -1.30 51.01 -15.37
CA LEU A 273 -1.68 49.69 -14.90
C LEU A 273 -0.56 48.70 -15.21
N HIS A 274 0.17 48.26 -14.19
CA HIS A 274 1.20 47.24 -14.32
C HIS A 274 0.95 46.13 -13.31
N LEU A 275 0.73 44.92 -13.79
CA LEU A 275 0.27 43.79 -12.99
C LEU A 275 1.23 43.45 -11.83
N GLN A 276 2.54 43.54 -12.06
CA GLN A 276 3.56 43.26 -11.04
C GLN A 276 3.87 44.45 -10.11
N ALA A 277 3.61 45.69 -10.55
CA ALA A 277 3.94 46.87 -9.75
C ALA A 277 2.78 47.25 -8.83
N ASN A 278 1.54 47.26 -9.37
CA ASN A 278 0.32 47.56 -8.65
C ASN A 278 -0.76 46.48 -8.92
N PRO A 279 -0.60 45.25 -8.38
CA PRO A 279 -1.54 44.14 -8.65
C PRO A 279 -2.96 44.42 -8.17
N THR A 280 -3.11 45.01 -6.98
CA THR A 280 -4.40 45.28 -6.33
C THR A 280 -5.20 46.35 -7.08
N GLU A 281 -4.52 47.39 -7.57
CA GLU A 281 -5.12 48.40 -8.45
C GLU A 281 -5.61 47.76 -9.76
N GLY A 282 -4.80 46.87 -10.33
CA GLY A 282 -5.15 45.98 -11.46
C GLY A 282 -6.45 45.24 -11.27
N GLU A 283 -6.56 44.53 -10.16
CA GLU A 283 -7.72 43.72 -9.85
C GLU A 283 -8.98 44.58 -9.63
N ILE A 284 -8.87 45.69 -8.90
CA ILE A 284 -10.00 46.61 -8.65
C ILE A 284 -10.51 47.18 -9.98
N LEU A 285 -9.61 47.58 -10.88
CA LEU A 285 -9.99 48.10 -12.19
C LEU A 285 -10.61 47.03 -13.09
N ARG A 286 -10.11 45.79 -13.03
CA ARG A 286 -10.71 44.64 -13.74
C ARG A 286 -12.13 44.37 -13.22
N LYS A 287 -12.34 44.34 -11.90
CA LYS A 287 -13.68 44.17 -11.30
C LYS A 287 -14.63 45.27 -11.74
N LYS A 288 -14.19 46.53 -11.70
CA LYS A 288 -14.99 47.66 -12.22
C LYS A 288 -15.33 47.50 -13.69
N GLN A 289 -14.37 47.12 -14.54
CA GLN A 289 -14.62 46.88 -15.95
C GLN A 289 -15.61 45.73 -16.18
N THR A 290 -15.52 44.63 -15.42
CA THR A 290 -16.49 43.53 -15.54
C THR A 290 -17.90 43.98 -15.19
N GLN A 291 -18.07 44.77 -14.11
CA GLN A 291 -19.34 45.37 -13.72
C GLN A 291 -19.87 46.31 -14.81
N GLU A 292 -19.05 47.25 -15.28
CA GLU A 292 -19.41 48.18 -16.36
C GLU A 292 -19.75 47.44 -17.67
N SER A 293 -19.04 46.35 -17.99
CA SER A 293 -19.33 45.53 -19.18
C SER A 293 -20.64 44.76 -19.05
N ALA A 294 -20.97 44.28 -17.84
CA ALA A 294 -22.23 43.62 -17.55
C ALA A 294 -23.41 44.61 -17.64
N GLU A 295 -23.23 45.82 -17.10
CA GLU A 295 -24.18 46.92 -17.22
C GLU A 295 -24.37 47.34 -18.68
N LYS A 296 -23.29 47.50 -19.46
CA LYS A 296 -23.36 47.81 -20.90
C LYS A 296 -24.07 46.70 -21.68
N LYS A 297 -23.81 45.42 -21.37
CA LYS A 297 -24.53 44.29 -21.97
C LYS A 297 -26.00 44.28 -21.59
N ALA A 298 -26.34 44.58 -20.33
CA ALA A 298 -27.73 44.67 -19.88
C ALA A 298 -28.47 45.84 -20.55
N ALA A 299 -27.81 47.00 -20.66
CA ALA A 299 -28.34 48.17 -21.36
C ALA A 299 -28.50 47.90 -22.86
N ALA A 300 -27.55 47.22 -23.51
CA ALA A 300 -27.66 46.82 -24.91
C ALA A 300 -28.80 45.81 -25.11
N ARG A 301 -28.94 44.81 -24.23
CA ARG A 301 -30.07 43.87 -24.22
C ARG A 301 -31.40 44.62 -24.10
N LYS A 302 -31.50 45.57 -23.16
CA LYS A 302 -32.69 46.41 -23.00
C LYS A 302 -32.98 47.25 -24.25
N ALA A 303 -31.97 47.90 -24.82
CA ALA A 303 -32.12 48.69 -26.04
C ALA A 303 -32.53 47.84 -27.25
N LEU A 304 -32.07 46.59 -27.33
CA LEU A 304 -32.52 45.64 -28.36
C LEU A 304 -33.98 45.22 -28.14
N LEU A 305 -34.38 44.95 -26.90
CA LEU A 305 -35.77 44.63 -26.55
C LEU A 305 -36.72 45.78 -26.91
N ASP A 306 -36.32 47.02 -26.60
CA ASP A 306 -37.11 48.22 -26.92
C ASP A 306 -37.24 48.44 -28.45
N ARG A 307 -36.22 48.07 -29.22
CA ARG A 307 -36.19 48.26 -30.69
C ARG A 307 -36.93 47.17 -31.46
N TYR A 308 -36.80 45.92 -31.05
CA TYR A 308 -37.29 44.78 -31.82
C TYR A 308 -38.54 44.12 -31.21
N GLY A 309 -38.93 44.50 -29.99
CA GLY A 309 -40.01 43.84 -29.26
C GLY A 309 -39.65 42.39 -28.89
N GLY A 310 -40.44 41.75 -28.01
CA GLY A 310 -40.22 40.36 -27.57
C GLY A 310 -40.14 40.12 -26.06
N ASP A 311 -40.35 41.16 -25.26
CA ASP A 311 -40.46 41.09 -23.79
C ASP A 311 -41.46 40.03 -23.30
N GLU A 312 -42.54 39.81 -24.06
CA GLU A 312 -43.59 38.83 -23.76
C GLU A 312 -43.09 37.39 -23.86
N HIS A 313 -42.16 37.09 -24.78
CA HIS A 313 -41.60 35.75 -24.96
C HIS A 313 -40.52 35.40 -23.93
N ILE A 314 -39.81 36.41 -23.40
CA ILE A 314 -38.79 36.22 -22.35
C ILE A 314 -39.46 36.07 -20.97
N LYS A 315 -40.51 36.84 -20.69
CA LYS A 315 -41.28 36.76 -19.43
C LYS A 315 -42.18 35.52 -19.39
N ALA A 316 -42.74 35.08 -20.52
CA ALA A 316 -43.51 33.84 -20.58
C ALA A 316 -42.68 32.59 -20.22
N SER A 317 -41.36 32.61 -20.47
CA SER A 317 -40.45 31.53 -20.10
C SER A 317 -40.30 31.34 -18.58
N SER A 318 -40.47 32.39 -17.77
CA SER A 318 -40.31 32.28 -16.30
C SER A 318 -41.59 31.93 -15.55
N GLN A 319 -42.78 32.06 -16.14
CA GLN A 319 -44.06 31.81 -15.44
C GLN A 319 -45.10 30.96 -16.19
N SER A 320 -44.85 30.53 -17.43
CA SER A 320 -45.79 29.67 -18.17
C SER A 320 -45.15 28.33 -18.51
N LYS A 321 -45.43 27.32 -17.67
CA LYS A 321 -45.20 25.88 -17.89
C LYS A 321 -43.73 25.51 -18.22
N LYS A 322 -43.29 24.39 -17.67
CA LYS A 322 -42.26 23.58 -18.31
C LYS A 322 -42.81 23.12 -19.68
N MET A 323 -42.85 24.01 -20.67
CA MET A 323 -42.76 23.59 -22.05
C MET A 323 -41.40 22.90 -22.13
N PRO A 324 -41.30 21.65 -22.59
CA PRO A 324 -40.02 21.10 -22.94
C PRO A 324 -39.45 22.08 -23.96
N GLN A 325 -38.37 22.76 -23.60
CA GLN A 325 -37.47 23.27 -24.60
C GLN A 325 -37.23 22.06 -25.51
N VAL A 326 -37.62 22.17 -26.79
CA VAL A 326 -37.22 21.19 -27.80
C VAL A 326 -35.72 21.41 -28.01
N LEU A 327 -34.95 21.07 -26.98
CA LEU A 327 -33.62 20.56 -27.12
C LEU A 327 -33.82 19.21 -27.81
N SER A 328 -33.07 19.01 -28.89
CA SER A 328 -32.84 17.72 -29.56
C SER A 328 -33.37 16.49 -28.79
N SER A 329 -34.19 15.69 -29.46
CA SER A 329 -35.01 14.61 -28.90
C SER A 329 -34.27 13.37 -28.38
N GLU A 330 -33.10 13.48 -27.76
CA GLU A 330 -32.34 12.31 -27.29
C GLU A 330 -31.53 12.62 -26.02
N ARG A 331 -32.20 12.63 -24.86
CA ARG A 331 -31.52 12.45 -23.57
C ARG A 331 -31.50 10.95 -23.27
N TYR A 332 -30.33 10.34 -23.38
CA TYR A 332 -30.13 8.95 -23.00
C TYR A 332 -30.40 8.77 -21.50
N VAL A 333 -31.33 7.86 -21.19
CA VAL A 333 -31.70 7.48 -19.82
C VAL A 333 -31.41 6.00 -19.71
N GLU A 334 -30.39 5.64 -18.94
CA GLU A 334 -30.09 4.24 -18.64
C GLU A 334 -31.11 3.72 -17.63
N TYR A 335 -31.75 2.61 -17.99
CA TYR A 335 -32.54 1.83 -17.06
C TYR A 335 -31.69 0.67 -16.55
N ASP A 336 -31.69 0.44 -15.25
CA ASP A 336 -31.17 -0.79 -14.66
C ASP A 336 -31.98 -2.00 -15.13
N GLU A 337 -31.47 -3.22 -14.92
CA GLU A 337 -32.16 -4.49 -15.28
C GLU A 337 -33.57 -4.60 -14.66
N SER A 338 -33.84 -3.83 -13.61
CA SER A 338 -35.13 -3.71 -12.92
C SER A 338 -36.06 -2.63 -13.51
N GLY A 339 -35.67 -1.93 -14.57
CA GLY A 339 -36.45 -0.87 -15.22
C GLY A 339 -36.44 0.48 -14.50
N HIS A 340 -35.50 0.71 -13.57
CA HIS A 340 -35.36 1.98 -12.84
C HIS A 340 -34.27 2.86 -13.45
N VAL A 341 -34.44 4.18 -13.40
CA VAL A 341 -33.45 5.13 -13.95
C VAL A 341 -32.22 5.20 -13.05
N LYS A 342 -31.04 4.93 -13.61
CA LYS A 342 -29.77 5.06 -12.88
C LYS A 342 -29.56 6.48 -12.36
N GLY A 343 -29.24 6.60 -11.07
CA GLY A 343 -28.85 7.85 -10.41
C GLY A 343 -29.99 8.70 -9.85
N GLN A 344 -31.26 8.23 -9.89
CA GLN A 344 -32.34 8.88 -9.14
C GLN A 344 -32.54 8.22 -7.77
N GLU A 345 -32.52 9.02 -6.71
CA GLU A 345 -32.85 8.55 -5.36
C GLU A 345 -34.28 8.03 -5.30
N ARG A 346 -34.45 6.83 -4.73
CA ARG A 346 -35.76 6.17 -4.63
C ARG A 346 -36.62 6.91 -3.61
N THR A 347 -37.78 7.40 -4.03
CA THR A 347 -38.80 7.92 -3.10
C THR A 347 -39.68 6.77 -2.63
N THR A 348 -39.87 6.64 -1.31
CA THR A 348 -40.77 5.64 -0.74
C THR A 348 -42.22 5.98 -1.11
N PRO A 349 -42.98 5.09 -1.76
CA PRO A 349 -44.36 5.38 -2.13
C PRO A 349 -45.22 5.46 -0.88
N LYS A 350 -45.99 6.55 -0.74
CA LYS A 350 -47.01 6.69 0.31
C LYS A 350 -48.19 5.76 0.02
N SER A 351 -48.76 5.15 1.06
CA SER A 351 -49.92 4.28 0.90
C SER A 351 -51.18 5.08 0.50
N LYS A 352 -52.21 4.37 0.05
CA LYS A 352 -53.50 4.94 -0.36
C LYS A 352 -54.22 5.67 0.77
N TYR A 353 -53.92 5.32 2.02
CA TYR A 353 -54.55 5.91 3.19
C TYR A 353 -53.70 7.08 3.69
N SER A 354 -54.34 8.08 4.30
CA SER A 354 -53.63 9.19 4.93
C SER A 354 -52.77 8.65 6.08
N GLU A 355 -51.47 8.59 5.87
CA GLU A 355 -50.46 8.34 6.89
C GLU A 355 -50.35 9.57 7.81
N ASP A 356 -49.83 9.36 9.03
CA ASP A 356 -49.54 10.43 9.99
C ASP A 356 -50.74 11.31 10.41
N VAL A 357 -51.92 10.71 10.52
CA VAL A 357 -53.10 11.40 11.10
C VAL A 357 -53.03 11.33 12.62
N PHE A 358 -52.59 12.43 13.21
CA PHE A 358 -52.52 12.60 14.65
C PHE A 358 -53.85 13.11 15.21
N VAL A 359 -54.46 12.33 16.11
CA VAL A 359 -55.72 12.69 16.79
C VAL A 359 -55.39 13.32 18.14
N ASN A 360 -56.12 14.35 18.57
CA ASN A 360 -56.06 14.94 19.92
C ASN A 360 -54.65 15.32 20.44
N ASN A 361 -53.85 15.98 19.59
CA ASN A 361 -52.52 16.54 19.90
C ASN A 361 -51.45 15.50 20.32
N HIS A 362 -51.60 14.25 19.88
CA HIS A 362 -50.53 13.26 19.96
C HIS A 362 -49.49 13.51 18.84
N THR A 363 -48.22 13.16 19.03
CA THR A 363 -47.18 13.20 17.98
C THR A 363 -46.97 11.85 17.30
N SER A 364 -47.73 10.83 17.71
CA SER A 364 -47.66 9.46 17.21
C SER A 364 -49.07 8.93 16.95
N VAL A 365 -49.20 8.02 15.98
CA VAL A 365 -50.50 7.39 15.64
C VAL A 365 -50.87 6.34 16.69
N TRP A 366 -52.16 6.13 16.94
CA TRP A 366 -52.63 5.06 17.82
C TRP A 366 -52.15 3.68 17.32
N GLY A 367 -51.53 2.89 18.20
CA GLY A 367 -50.90 1.61 17.82
C GLY A 367 -49.41 1.73 17.46
N SER A 368 -48.83 2.91 17.60
CA SER A 368 -47.37 3.11 17.53
C SER A 368 -46.60 2.50 18.70
N TRP A 369 -47.29 2.13 19.78
CA TRP A 369 -46.70 1.52 20.97
C TRP A 369 -47.55 0.36 21.49
N TRP A 370 -46.89 -0.66 22.04
CA TRP A 370 -47.51 -1.90 22.52
C TRP A 370 -46.87 -2.34 23.84
N HIS A 371 -47.69 -2.63 24.84
CA HIS A 371 -47.25 -3.16 26.13
C HIS A 371 -48.36 -3.98 26.79
N ASP A 372 -48.00 -5.08 27.46
CA ASP A 372 -48.91 -5.97 28.21
C ASP A 372 -50.24 -6.27 27.49
N PHE A 373 -50.15 -6.75 26.24
CA PHE A 373 -51.29 -7.06 25.37
C PHE A 373 -52.23 -5.88 25.03
N THR A 374 -51.78 -4.65 25.23
CA THR A 374 -52.53 -3.43 24.92
C THR A 374 -51.76 -2.49 24.00
N TRP A 375 -52.46 -1.92 23.02
CA TRP A 375 -51.92 -0.89 22.11
C TRP A 375 -52.11 0.50 22.72
N GLY A 376 -51.16 1.39 22.49
CA GLY A 376 -51.21 2.78 22.91
C GLY A 376 -50.50 3.73 21.95
N TYR A 377 -50.35 4.98 22.41
CA TYR A 377 -49.58 6.02 21.72
C TYR A 377 -48.12 6.02 22.21
N ALA A 378 -47.14 6.04 21.30
CA ALA A 378 -45.72 6.09 21.67
C ALA A 378 -45.32 7.39 22.38
N CYS A 379 -45.96 8.51 22.05
CA CYS A 379 -45.60 9.81 22.60
C CYS A 379 -45.92 10.00 24.09
N CYS A 380 -46.91 9.25 24.60
CA CYS A 380 -47.48 9.48 25.94
C CYS A 380 -47.71 8.16 26.72
N HIS A 381 -47.43 6.99 26.13
CA HIS A 381 -47.73 5.63 26.61
C HIS A 381 -49.19 5.43 27.11
N SER A 382 -50.13 6.25 26.63
CA SER A 382 -51.55 6.12 26.97
C SER A 382 -52.17 4.95 26.21
N THR A 383 -52.82 4.04 26.94
CA THR A 383 -53.54 2.86 26.43
C THR A 383 -55.03 3.13 26.18
N VAL A 384 -55.47 4.40 26.17
CA VAL A 384 -56.86 4.79 25.88
C VAL A 384 -56.94 5.54 24.55
N ARG A 385 -57.70 5.00 23.59
CA ARG A 385 -57.86 5.60 22.26
C ARG A 385 -58.63 6.92 22.35
N ASN A 386 -58.14 7.96 21.68
CA ASN A 386 -58.68 9.33 21.66
C ASN A 386 -58.56 10.11 22.99
N SER A 387 -57.67 9.71 23.91
CA SER A 387 -57.28 10.59 25.02
C SER A 387 -56.52 11.81 24.50
N TYR A 388 -56.47 12.90 25.28
CA TYR A 388 -55.54 14.01 25.00
C TYR A 388 -54.12 13.60 25.40
N CYS A 389 -53.10 13.99 24.64
CA CYS A 389 -51.72 13.64 24.99
C CYS A 389 -51.30 14.34 26.28
N THR A 390 -50.71 13.56 27.19
CA THR A 390 -50.16 13.98 28.47
C THR A 390 -48.69 14.45 28.38
N GLY A 391 -48.11 14.50 27.18
CA GLY A 391 -46.68 14.73 26.93
C GLY A 391 -45.75 13.75 27.64
N GLU A 392 -44.52 14.20 27.86
CA GLU A 392 -43.45 13.50 28.60
C GLU A 392 -43.84 13.14 30.04
N ALA A 393 -44.73 13.92 30.67
CA ALA A 393 -45.27 13.60 31.99
C ALA A 393 -46.06 12.27 32.00
N GLY A 394 -46.65 11.88 30.87
CA GLY A 394 -47.29 10.57 30.72
C GLY A 394 -46.29 9.41 30.72
N LEU A 395 -45.11 9.60 30.14
CA LEU A 395 -44.04 8.61 30.10
C LEU A 395 -43.49 8.37 31.51
N LEU A 396 -43.15 9.47 32.21
CA LEU A 396 -42.65 9.40 33.59
C LEU A 396 -43.67 8.78 34.54
N ALA A 397 -44.95 9.20 34.46
CA ALA A 397 -46.00 8.61 35.28
C ALA A 397 -46.21 7.12 34.97
N PHE A 398 -46.03 6.70 33.71
CA PHE A 398 -46.12 5.31 33.32
C PHE A 398 -44.93 4.49 33.84
N GLU A 399 -43.71 5.02 33.75
CA GLU A 399 -42.49 4.42 34.30
C GLU A 399 -42.53 4.34 35.83
N GLU A 400 -43.01 5.37 36.53
CA GLU A 400 -43.22 5.34 37.98
C GLU A 400 -44.29 4.32 38.38
N ALA A 401 -45.41 4.25 37.65
CA ALA A 401 -46.45 3.27 37.89
C ALA A 401 -45.94 1.83 37.64
N ARG A 402 -45.08 1.65 36.65
CA ARG A 402 -44.40 0.39 36.36
C ARG A 402 -43.39 0.05 37.46
N GLY A 403 -42.53 0.98 37.85
CA GLY A 403 -41.55 0.83 38.93
C GLY A 403 -42.20 0.49 40.27
N ARG A 404 -43.37 1.08 40.57
CA ARG A 404 -44.18 0.73 41.75
C ARG A 404 -44.80 -0.67 41.65
N ARG A 405 -45.11 -1.16 40.45
CA ARG A 405 -45.60 -2.53 40.23
C ARG A 405 -44.49 -3.57 40.26
N THR A 406 -43.30 -3.25 39.76
CA THR A 406 -42.13 -4.15 39.72
C THR A 406 -41.32 -4.13 41.01
N GLY A 407 -41.60 -3.20 41.93
CA GLY A 407 -40.94 -3.09 43.24
C GLY A 407 -39.60 -2.35 43.22
N GLU A 408 -39.24 -1.76 42.09
CA GLU A 408 -37.93 -1.11 41.83
C GLU A 408 -37.80 0.23 42.59
N THR A 409 -38.91 0.94 42.80
CA THR A 409 -38.95 2.20 43.56
C THR A 409 -38.69 2.02 45.07
N LEU A 410 -38.80 0.80 45.61
CA LEU A 410 -38.54 0.48 47.02
C LEU A 410 -37.04 0.27 47.31
N LEU A 411 -36.22 0.05 46.27
CA LEU A 411 -34.77 -0.09 46.39
C LEU A 411 -34.04 1.25 46.44
N LEU A 412 -34.63 2.33 45.89
CA LEU A 412 -34.06 3.68 45.91
C LEU A 412 -34.25 4.43 47.24
N GLU A 413 -35.33 4.20 47.98
CA GLU A 413 -35.54 4.82 49.31
C GLU A 413 -34.61 4.26 50.40
N GLY A 414 -33.93 3.13 50.14
CA GLY A 414 -32.94 2.52 51.05
C GLY A 414 -31.50 3.04 50.89
N ASN A 415 -31.21 3.85 49.87
CA ASN A 415 -29.83 4.23 49.53
C ASN A 415 -29.43 5.67 49.91
N VAL A 416 -30.31 6.42 50.58
CA VAL A 416 -30.10 7.84 50.95
C VAL A 416 -29.19 8.02 52.19
N ALA A 417 -28.52 6.97 52.67
CA ALA A 417 -27.56 7.05 53.78
C ALA A 417 -26.11 6.77 53.37
N GLY A 418 -25.83 6.51 52.08
CA GLY A 418 -24.50 6.13 51.58
C GLY A 418 -23.82 7.14 50.64
N GLU A 419 -24.51 8.20 50.21
CA GLU A 419 -24.03 9.09 49.14
C GLU A 419 -23.38 10.40 49.63
N GLU A 420 -23.49 10.75 50.92
CA GLU A 420 -22.80 11.93 51.49
C GLU A 420 -21.29 11.73 51.72
N GLN A 421 -20.78 10.49 51.67
CA GLN A 421 -19.35 10.21 51.86
C GLN A 421 -18.55 10.09 50.54
N ALA A 422 -19.21 9.87 49.39
CA ALA A 422 -18.54 9.75 48.10
C ALA A 422 -18.31 11.12 47.42
N GLN A 423 -19.08 12.15 47.79
CA GLN A 423 -18.94 13.51 47.22
C GLN A 423 -17.83 14.33 47.89
N ALA A 424 -17.40 13.96 49.12
CA ALA A 424 -16.31 14.65 49.83
C ALA A 424 -14.90 14.20 49.39
N GLU A 425 -14.75 13.02 48.77
CA GLU A 425 -13.45 12.54 48.25
C GLU A 425 -13.18 12.98 46.80
N ALA A 426 -14.22 13.35 46.04
CA ALA A 426 -14.08 13.85 44.66
C ALA A 426 -13.63 15.33 44.60
N GLU A 427 -14.03 16.17 45.56
CA GLU A 427 -13.63 17.59 45.61
C GLU A 427 -12.17 17.83 46.08
N ALA A 428 -11.49 16.79 46.57
CA ALA A 428 -10.08 16.87 46.98
C ALA A 428 -9.08 16.60 45.83
N GLN A 429 -9.52 16.02 44.71
CA GLN A 429 -8.65 15.68 43.57
C GLN A 429 -8.66 16.73 42.46
N GLU A 430 -9.62 17.67 42.45
CA GLU A 430 -9.75 18.69 41.40
C GLU A 430 -8.87 19.94 41.62
N ASN A 431 -8.24 20.09 42.80
CA ASN A 431 -7.36 21.23 43.13
C ASN A 431 -5.86 21.01 42.86
N HIS A 432 -5.45 19.91 42.22
CA HIS A 432 -4.02 19.64 41.92
C HIS A 432 -3.64 19.86 40.45
N ASP A 433 -4.60 20.07 39.53
CA ASP A 433 -4.33 20.15 38.09
C ASP A 433 -4.33 21.57 37.47
N THR A 434 -4.41 22.63 38.29
CA THR A 434 -4.49 24.03 37.81
C THR A 434 -3.26 24.90 38.09
N GLU A 435 -2.08 24.33 38.37
CA GLU A 435 -0.83 25.10 38.49
C GLU A 435 0.36 24.46 37.76
N ARG A 436 0.23 24.12 36.47
CA ARG A 436 1.42 23.81 35.67
C ARG A 436 1.24 24.02 34.18
N TRP A 437 1.00 25.24 33.71
CA TRP A 437 1.34 25.64 32.34
C TRP A 437 1.67 27.13 32.29
N GLY A 438 2.96 27.45 32.39
CA GLY A 438 3.48 28.81 32.29
C GLY A 438 5.00 28.82 32.08
N ASN A 439 5.41 29.15 30.85
CA ASN A 439 6.76 29.57 30.40
C ASN A 439 7.90 28.52 30.55
N GLU A 440 8.92 28.38 29.71
CA GLU A 440 9.58 29.32 28.78
C GLU A 440 10.59 28.56 27.86
N HIS A 441 10.97 29.19 26.74
CA HIS A 441 12.25 28.99 26.04
C HIS A 441 13.45 28.91 27.02
N THR A 442 14.47 28.08 26.83
CA THR A 442 15.64 28.30 25.94
C THR A 442 16.59 27.12 26.18
N HIS A 443 17.12 26.52 25.11
CA HIS A 443 18.31 25.67 25.20
C HIS A 443 19.54 26.55 24.98
N ASP A 444 20.41 26.63 25.97
CA ASP A 444 21.79 27.05 25.76
C ASP A 444 22.75 26.10 26.49
N ASN A 445 23.93 26.03 25.90
CA ASN A 445 25.00 25.04 26.05
C ASN A 445 25.65 25.04 27.44
N ASN A 446 26.27 23.93 27.86
CA ASN A 446 27.74 23.75 27.82
C ASN A 446 28.22 22.52 28.62
N ASP A 447 29.34 21.99 28.15
CA ASP A 447 30.21 20.93 28.64
C ASP A 447 30.61 21.04 30.12
N ASN A 448 30.92 19.91 30.79
CA ASN A 448 32.31 19.45 30.97
C ASN A 448 32.44 18.39 32.09
N ASP A 449 33.42 17.52 31.85
CA ASP A 449 34.03 16.44 32.63
C ASP A 449 34.17 16.64 34.16
N ASN A 450 34.15 15.55 34.93
CA ASN A 450 35.35 15.07 35.64
C ASN A 450 35.14 13.72 36.34
N ASP A 451 36.15 12.87 36.20
CA ASP A 451 36.43 11.63 36.92
C ASP A 451 36.51 11.81 38.44
N ASN A 452 36.23 10.76 39.23
CA ASN A 452 37.27 10.00 39.96
C ASN A 452 36.66 8.91 40.88
N ALA A 453 37.43 7.83 41.01
CA ALA A 453 37.19 6.56 41.66
C ALA A 453 37.04 6.60 43.19
N SER A 454 36.35 5.59 43.74
CA SER A 454 36.91 4.71 44.79
C SER A 454 35.96 3.54 45.11
N ALA A 455 36.47 2.31 44.96
CA ALA A 455 35.91 1.10 45.57
C ALA A 455 36.29 1.04 47.07
N PRO A 456 35.67 0.20 47.91
CA PRO A 456 36.10 -1.20 47.95
C PRO A 456 35.00 -2.27 48.22
N SER A 457 35.41 -3.49 47.85
CA SER A 457 34.77 -4.80 47.92
C SER A 457 34.08 -5.21 49.24
N THR A 458 33.03 -6.02 49.11
CA THR A 458 32.78 -7.17 50.01
C THR A 458 32.39 -8.43 49.21
N LYS A 459 33.18 -9.50 49.40
CA LYS A 459 32.91 -10.86 48.92
C LYS A 459 32.01 -11.57 49.92
N VAL A 460 30.92 -12.20 49.46
CA VAL A 460 30.26 -13.29 50.19
C VAL A 460 30.21 -14.52 49.28
N LYS A 461 30.90 -15.58 49.69
CA LYS A 461 30.77 -16.92 49.14
C LYS A 461 29.57 -17.59 49.80
N SER A 462 28.71 -18.27 49.05
CA SER A 462 27.88 -19.34 49.61
C SER A 462 27.72 -20.51 48.62
N ALA A 463 27.89 -21.71 49.16
CA ALA A 463 27.89 -23.01 48.48
C ALA A 463 26.45 -23.56 48.30
N PRO A 464 26.22 -24.63 47.52
CA PRO A 464 24.88 -24.96 47.01
C PRO A 464 24.00 -25.59 48.09
N GLN A 465 22.80 -25.06 48.29
CA GLN A 465 21.79 -25.69 49.16
C GLN A 465 20.87 -26.60 48.35
N LYS A 466 20.67 -27.81 48.88
CA LYS A 466 19.78 -28.84 48.37
C LYS A 466 18.34 -28.32 48.22
N ALA A 467 17.69 -28.69 47.12
CA ALA A 467 16.32 -28.38 46.77
C ALA A 467 15.34 -28.70 47.93
N LYS A 468 14.69 -27.65 48.46
CA LYS A 468 13.46 -27.80 49.23
C LYS A 468 12.30 -28.00 48.26
N LYS A 469 11.37 -28.89 48.59
CA LYS A 469 10.13 -29.09 47.83
C LYS A 469 9.28 -27.80 47.92
N ARG A 470 8.80 -27.33 46.77
CA ARG A 470 8.00 -26.11 46.61
C ARG A 470 6.71 -26.21 47.42
N THR A 471 6.27 -25.13 48.04
CA THR A 471 4.99 -25.10 48.78
C THR A 471 3.81 -25.02 47.82
N LEU A 472 2.62 -25.50 48.23
CA LEU A 472 1.44 -25.62 47.34
C LEU A 472 0.98 -24.27 46.78
N GLN A 473 1.23 -23.18 47.52
CA GLN A 473 0.92 -21.80 47.12
C GLN A 473 1.84 -21.28 46.00
N GLU A 474 3.11 -21.70 45.97
CA GLU A 474 4.08 -21.37 44.90
C GLU A 474 3.82 -22.18 43.60
N LEU A 475 3.12 -23.32 43.69
CA LEU A 475 2.68 -24.08 42.52
C LEU A 475 1.46 -23.44 41.83
N GLN A 476 0.63 -22.72 42.58
CA GLN A 476 -0.55 -22.01 42.03
C GLN A 476 -0.23 -20.63 41.46
N SER A 477 0.89 -20.01 41.87
CA SER A 477 1.25 -18.63 41.46
C SER A 477 1.94 -18.51 40.09
N GLY A 478 2.19 -19.61 39.38
CA GLY A 478 2.93 -19.58 38.11
C GLY A 478 4.41 -19.20 38.28
N ILE A 479 5.19 -19.38 37.22
CA ILE A 479 6.63 -19.07 37.20
C ILE A 479 6.79 -17.58 36.84
N SER A 480 7.45 -16.79 37.69
CA SER A 480 7.70 -15.38 37.39
C SER A 480 8.76 -15.21 36.30
N GLU A 481 8.69 -14.12 35.55
CA GLU A 481 9.63 -13.80 34.48
C GLU A 481 11.09 -13.71 34.98
N GLU A 482 11.28 -13.23 36.21
CA GLU A 482 12.58 -13.16 36.87
C GLU A 482 13.17 -14.55 37.17
N GLU A 483 12.33 -15.53 37.51
CA GLU A 483 12.75 -16.92 37.71
C GLU A 483 13.12 -17.59 36.37
N LEU A 484 12.39 -17.30 35.29
CA LEU A 484 12.75 -17.78 33.95
C LEU A 484 14.07 -17.20 33.47
N ASP A 485 14.31 -15.92 33.72
CA ASP A 485 15.53 -15.24 33.29
C ASP A 485 16.75 -15.66 34.10
N SER A 486 16.59 -15.87 35.41
CA SER A 486 17.66 -16.44 36.22
C SER A 486 17.96 -17.90 35.82
N TYR A 487 16.95 -18.68 35.44
CA TYR A 487 17.13 -20.03 34.90
C TYR A 487 17.86 -20.01 33.54
N LYS A 488 17.47 -19.12 32.61
CA LYS A 488 18.15 -18.94 31.32
C LYS A 488 19.62 -18.56 31.52
N ARG A 489 19.91 -17.58 32.39
CA ARG A 489 21.28 -17.16 32.70
C ARG A 489 22.11 -18.30 33.29
N ASN A 490 21.55 -19.06 34.23
CA ASN A 490 22.25 -20.19 34.85
C ASN A 490 22.50 -21.34 33.86
N ARG A 491 21.59 -21.58 32.91
CA ARG A 491 21.78 -22.60 31.86
C ARG A 491 22.90 -22.19 30.89
N VAL A 492 22.85 -20.95 30.40
CA VAL A 492 23.87 -20.42 29.47
C VAL A 492 25.26 -20.39 30.13
N ALA A 493 25.34 -20.05 31.41
CA ALA A 493 26.61 -20.07 32.14
C ALA A 493 27.18 -21.50 32.35
N GLY A 494 26.33 -22.52 32.39
CA GLY A 494 26.74 -23.93 32.51
C GLY A 494 27.22 -24.54 31.19
N ASP A 495 26.70 -24.06 30.05
CA ASP A 495 27.04 -24.52 28.71
C ASP A 495 28.24 -23.77 28.10
N ASP A 496 28.82 -22.79 28.80
CA ASP A 496 29.99 -22.02 28.35
C ASP A 496 31.31 -22.79 28.63
N PRO A 497 32.06 -23.22 27.59
CA PRO A 497 33.34 -23.92 27.76
C PRO A 497 34.43 -23.06 28.43
N MET A 498 34.28 -21.73 28.46
CA MET A 498 35.20 -20.81 29.14
C MET A 498 34.93 -20.63 30.64
N ALA A 499 33.78 -21.08 31.16
CA ALA A 499 33.44 -20.99 32.57
C ALA A 499 34.46 -21.69 33.49
N SER A 500 35.14 -22.74 32.98
CA SER A 500 36.17 -23.49 33.71
C SER A 500 37.54 -22.79 33.79
N LEU A 501 37.74 -21.76 32.97
CA LEU A 501 39.00 -21.02 32.77
C LEU A 501 38.96 -19.61 33.39
N LEU A 502 37.78 -19.06 33.63
CA LEU A 502 37.60 -17.78 34.30
C LEU A 502 38.09 -17.87 35.77
N GLY A 503 39.22 -17.20 36.06
CA GLY A 503 39.77 -17.06 37.41
C GLY A 503 41.01 -17.89 37.73
N LYS A 504 41.66 -18.54 36.74
CA LYS A 504 42.90 -19.31 36.91
C LYS A 504 44.09 -18.77 36.10
N ASP A 505 44.28 -17.46 36.07
CA ASP A 505 45.49 -16.86 35.50
C ASP A 505 46.61 -16.83 36.55
N GLU A 506 47.35 -17.94 36.67
CA GLU A 506 48.69 -17.94 37.29
C GLU A 506 49.75 -17.82 36.19
N LEU A 507 50.61 -16.80 36.33
CA LEU A 507 51.70 -16.46 35.43
C LEU A 507 52.71 -17.63 35.35
N VAL A 508 52.76 -18.34 34.22
CA VAL A 508 53.78 -19.37 33.99
C VAL A 508 55.11 -18.70 33.67
N GLU A 509 56.03 -18.67 34.64
CA GLU A 509 57.45 -18.40 34.38
C GLU A 509 58.02 -19.53 33.52
N MET A 510 58.34 -19.22 32.25
CA MET A 510 59.04 -20.15 31.37
C MET A 510 60.48 -20.37 31.86
N ARG A 511 60.81 -21.63 32.17
CA ARG A 511 62.19 -22.12 32.33
C ARG A 511 62.79 -22.53 30.99
#